data_AF-A0A4P7NYN7-F1
#
_entry.id   AF-A0A4P7NYN7-F1
#
_cell.length_a   1.000
_cell.length_b   1.000
_cell.length_c   1.000
_cell.angle_alpha   90.00
_cell.angle_beta   90.00
_cell.angle_gamma   90.00
#
_symmetry.space_group_name_H-M   'P 1'
#
loop_
_entity.id
_entity.type
_entity.pdbx_description
1 polymer ?
#
loop_
_entity_poly.entity_id
_entity_poly.type
_entity_poly.pdbx_seq_one_letter_code
_entity_poly.pdbx_strand_id
1 'polypeptide(L)'
;MTDKIKNKVDLLGMDRTELTEFFASIGEKPFRAGQVMKWIHQFGVSDFEEMTNISKSLRDKLSKTALIRTPKIVSEQRSADGTIKWLLEVDNHNCVEAVFIPEKSRGTLCISSQVGCALECSFCSTGQQGFNRNLENWEIVAQMWVANKALGCKPKEERIISNVVFMGMGEPLLNVKHTFPTARILMDDNAYGLSKRRVTISTAGVVPAIDKIKESLDVSLAISLHAPNNTLRDELVPINKKYPLEVLMPALHRYVEGGHSKKHVTVEYVMLDHVNDRLEHAQQLIELLGDLPCKVNLIPFNPFPNTDYQRSSNNAVHRFKDALMEAGVNCTVRRTRGDDIDAACGQLAGKVKDRTKRTLQTVNLDKLHG
;
A
#
# COMPACT_ATOMS: atom_id res chain seq x y z
N MET A 1 -23.18 -0.22 -21.14
CA MET A 1 -23.49 -0.09 -19.69
C MET A 1 -23.30 1.36 -19.21
N THR A 2 -23.59 2.37 -20.04
CA THR A 2 -22.63 3.48 -20.20
C THR A 2 -23.17 4.92 -20.14
N ASP A 3 -24.46 5.16 -19.86
CA ASP A 3 -24.95 6.56 -19.67
C ASP A 3 -25.65 6.84 -18.32
N LYS A 4 -26.26 5.84 -17.66
CA LYS A 4 -26.92 6.05 -16.34
C LYS A 4 -25.95 6.25 -15.16
N ILE A 5 -24.67 5.89 -15.32
CA ILE A 5 -23.65 5.99 -14.26
C ILE A 5 -22.96 7.37 -14.26
N LYS A 6 -22.93 8.07 -15.41
CA LYS A 6 -22.10 9.29 -15.59
C LYS A 6 -22.44 10.46 -14.65
N ASN A 7 -23.64 10.50 -14.09
CA ASN A 7 -24.10 11.61 -13.23
C ASN A 7 -24.25 11.23 -11.75
N LYS A 8 -23.82 10.03 -11.35
CA LYS A 8 -23.94 9.57 -9.96
C LYS A 8 -22.62 9.75 -9.21
N VAL A 9 -22.74 10.18 -7.95
CA VAL A 9 -21.61 10.32 -7.03
C VAL A 9 -21.28 8.95 -6.44
N ASP A 10 -20.00 8.55 -6.47
CA ASP A 10 -19.54 7.32 -5.85
C ASP A 10 -19.22 7.56 -4.37
N LEU A 11 -19.89 6.83 -3.48
CA LEU A 11 -19.74 7.00 -2.04
C LEU A 11 -18.67 6.11 -1.42
N LEU A 12 -18.17 5.10 -2.14
CA LEU A 12 -17.25 4.11 -1.54
C LEU A 12 -15.95 4.76 -1.07
N GLY A 13 -15.43 5.72 -1.84
CA GLY A 13 -14.16 6.40 -1.60
C GLY A 13 -14.24 7.71 -0.84
N MET A 14 -15.42 8.11 -0.34
CA MET A 14 -15.59 9.37 0.37
C MET A 14 -15.19 9.23 1.83
N ASP A 15 -14.29 10.09 2.31
CA ASP A 15 -14.03 10.19 3.74
C ASP A 15 -15.23 10.81 4.50
N ARG A 16 -15.20 10.79 5.84
CA ARG A 16 -16.34 11.26 6.65
C ARG A 16 -16.72 12.71 6.35
N THR A 17 -15.73 13.56 6.05
CA THR A 17 -15.96 14.97 5.74
C THR A 17 -16.64 15.09 4.38
N GLU A 18 -16.07 14.45 3.35
CA GLU A 18 -16.64 14.43 1.99
C GLU A 18 -18.06 13.86 1.97
N LEU A 19 -18.31 12.78 2.72
CA LEU A 19 -19.63 12.17 2.83
C LEU A 19 -20.62 13.10 3.55
N THR A 20 -20.19 13.81 4.58
CA THR A 20 -21.03 14.79 5.29
C THR A 20 -21.43 15.95 4.37
N GLU A 21 -20.48 16.47 3.59
CA GLU A 21 -20.73 17.51 2.58
C GLU A 21 -21.69 17.03 1.50
N PHE A 22 -21.54 15.78 1.02
CA PHE A 22 -22.47 15.18 0.08
C PHE A 22 -23.90 15.13 0.63
N PHE A 23 -24.10 14.63 1.85
CA PHE A 23 -25.44 14.59 2.46
C PHE A 23 -26.03 16.00 2.64
N ALA A 24 -25.22 16.99 3.02
CA ALA A 24 -25.67 18.38 3.10
C ALA A 24 -26.09 18.94 1.73
N SER A 25 -25.34 18.63 0.66
CA SER A 25 -25.63 19.10 -0.71
C SER A 25 -26.96 18.58 -1.25
N ILE A 26 -27.43 17.43 -0.75
CA ILE A 26 -28.74 16.87 -1.08
C ILE A 26 -29.80 17.20 -0.01
N GLY A 27 -29.56 18.15 0.89
CA GLY A 27 -30.54 18.59 1.88
C GLY A 27 -30.83 17.58 3.00
N GLU A 28 -29.92 16.65 3.26
CA GLU A 28 -30.01 15.69 4.35
C GLU A 28 -29.16 16.09 5.56
N LYS A 29 -29.52 15.56 6.74
CA LYS A 29 -28.82 15.89 7.98
C LYS A 29 -27.42 15.21 8.04
N PRO A 30 -26.39 15.89 8.58
CA PRO A 30 -25.01 15.37 8.66
C PRO A 30 -24.86 13.95 9.23
N PHE A 31 -25.66 13.58 10.24
CA PHE A 31 -25.56 12.26 10.87
C PHE A 31 -25.86 11.09 9.93
N ARG A 32 -26.54 11.33 8.79
CA ARG A 32 -26.80 10.31 7.76
C ARG A 32 -25.51 9.77 7.15
N ALA A 33 -24.47 10.60 7.07
CA ALA A 33 -23.15 10.18 6.59
C ALA A 33 -22.61 9.00 7.41
N GLY A 34 -22.62 9.12 8.74
CA GLY A 34 -22.15 8.04 9.62
C GLY A 34 -22.98 6.76 9.53
N GLN A 35 -24.30 6.86 9.28
CA GLN A 35 -25.16 5.68 9.09
C GLN A 35 -24.82 4.95 7.79
N VAL A 36 -24.71 5.69 6.68
CA VAL A 36 -24.40 5.11 5.36
C VAL A 36 -22.96 4.58 5.32
N MET A 37 -22.00 5.29 5.92
CA MET A 37 -20.61 4.83 6.02
C MET A 37 -20.51 3.47 6.72
N LYS A 38 -21.28 3.24 7.80
CA LYS A 38 -21.34 1.94 8.48
C LYS A 38 -21.84 0.86 7.54
N TRP A 39 -22.96 1.07 6.85
CA TRP A 39 -23.50 0.10 5.90
C TRP A 39 -22.49 -0.27 4.82
N ILE A 40 -21.82 0.73 4.25
CA ILE A 40 -20.81 0.51 3.21
C ILE A 40 -19.65 -0.32 3.76
N HIS A 41 -19.01 0.11 4.86
CA HIS A 41 -17.70 -0.41 5.25
C HIS A 41 -17.73 -1.47 6.35
N GLN A 42 -18.67 -1.41 7.30
CA GLN A 42 -18.79 -2.40 8.37
C GLN A 42 -19.64 -3.59 7.94
N PHE A 43 -20.73 -3.33 7.23
CA PHE A 43 -21.65 -4.38 6.77
C PHE A 43 -21.34 -4.88 5.35
N GLY A 44 -20.48 -4.19 4.59
CA GLY A 44 -20.14 -4.62 3.23
C GLY A 44 -21.31 -4.54 2.25
N VAL A 45 -22.22 -3.58 2.45
CA VAL A 45 -23.44 -3.39 1.66
C VAL A 45 -23.21 -2.34 0.58
N SER A 46 -23.51 -2.69 -0.67
CA SER A 46 -23.44 -1.79 -1.83
C SER A 46 -24.81 -1.40 -2.40
N ASP A 47 -25.89 -2.05 -1.95
CA ASP A 47 -27.26 -1.70 -2.33
C ASP A 47 -27.91 -0.84 -1.23
N PHE A 48 -28.43 0.33 -1.62
CA PHE A 48 -29.10 1.21 -0.68
C PHE A 48 -30.35 0.57 -0.09
N GLU A 49 -31.08 -0.29 -0.82
CA GLU A 49 -32.31 -0.94 -0.34
C GLU A 49 -32.11 -1.84 0.87
N GLU A 50 -30.90 -2.40 1.03
CA GLU A 50 -30.53 -3.24 2.18
C GLU A 50 -30.32 -2.42 3.47
N MET A 51 -30.24 -1.09 3.38
CA MET A 51 -29.99 -0.21 4.53
C MET A 51 -31.29 0.04 5.33
N THR A 52 -31.69 -0.95 6.13
CA THR A 52 -33.01 -1.02 6.79
C THR A 52 -33.31 0.11 7.78
N ASN A 53 -32.28 0.72 8.39
CA ASN A 53 -32.44 1.85 9.33
C ASN A 53 -32.40 3.24 8.65
N ILE A 54 -32.39 3.27 7.32
CA ILE A 54 -32.51 4.48 6.51
C ILE A 54 -33.96 4.60 6.03
N SER A 55 -34.51 5.81 5.95
CA SER A 55 -35.88 5.99 5.47
C SER A 55 -36.00 5.64 3.98
N LYS A 56 -37.14 5.12 3.55
CA LYS A 56 -37.40 4.79 2.14
C LYS A 56 -37.15 5.99 1.21
N SER A 57 -37.61 7.18 1.62
CA SER A 57 -37.38 8.43 0.87
C SER A 57 -35.89 8.73 0.63
N LEU A 58 -35.03 8.50 1.64
CA LEU A 58 -33.60 8.72 1.50
C LEU A 58 -32.95 7.63 0.62
N ARG A 59 -33.36 6.36 0.77
CA ARG A 59 -32.90 5.28 -0.13
C ARG A 59 -33.24 5.56 -1.59
N ASP A 60 -34.49 5.97 -1.87
CA ASP A 60 -34.94 6.35 -3.21
C ASP A 60 -34.13 7.51 -3.79
N LYS A 61 -33.73 8.47 -2.94
CA LYS A 61 -32.90 9.62 -3.33
C LYS A 61 -31.48 9.19 -3.68
N LEU A 62 -30.83 8.41 -2.81
CA LEU A 62 -29.48 7.88 -3.02
C LEU A 62 -29.43 7.00 -4.28
N SER A 63 -30.44 6.16 -4.50
CA SER A 63 -30.57 5.35 -5.72
C SER A 63 -30.64 6.17 -7.00
N LYS A 64 -30.97 7.46 -6.95
CA LYS A 64 -30.97 8.38 -8.10
C LYS A 64 -29.68 9.20 -8.22
N THR A 65 -29.10 9.64 -7.11
CA THR A 65 -27.96 10.59 -7.10
C THR A 65 -26.60 9.96 -6.86
N ALA A 66 -26.57 8.74 -6.31
CA ALA A 66 -25.35 8.08 -5.87
C ALA A 66 -25.26 6.62 -6.30
N LEU A 67 -24.07 6.05 -6.10
CA LEU A 67 -23.76 4.63 -6.21
C LEU A 67 -22.64 4.24 -5.25
N ILE A 68 -22.46 2.94 -5.06
CA ILE A 68 -21.31 2.34 -4.37
C ILE A 68 -20.69 1.35 -5.36
N ARG A 69 -19.58 1.73 -5.99
CA ARG A 69 -18.95 0.86 -6.99
C ARG A 69 -18.14 -0.22 -6.32
N THR A 70 -18.22 -1.45 -6.82
CA THR A 70 -17.39 -2.55 -6.35
C THR A 70 -16.55 -3.05 -7.53
N PRO A 71 -15.23 -3.27 -7.36
CA PRO A 71 -14.40 -3.76 -8.43
C PRO A 71 -14.72 -5.23 -8.67
N LYS A 72 -14.54 -5.66 -9.92
CA LYS A 72 -14.67 -7.07 -10.28
C LYS A 72 -13.42 -7.82 -9.82
N ILE A 73 -13.61 -8.92 -9.10
CA ILE A 73 -12.55 -9.88 -8.81
C ILE A 73 -12.32 -10.69 -10.07
N VAL A 74 -11.14 -10.52 -10.68
CA VAL A 74 -10.73 -11.28 -11.88
C VAL A 74 -10.26 -12.67 -11.47
N SER A 75 -9.51 -12.77 -10.38
CA SER A 75 -9.08 -14.04 -9.81
C SER A 75 -8.77 -13.91 -8.32
N GLU A 76 -8.86 -15.03 -7.61
CA GLU A 76 -8.43 -15.21 -6.22
C GLU A 76 -7.47 -16.40 -6.18
N GLN A 77 -6.34 -16.25 -5.48
CA GLN A 77 -5.35 -17.30 -5.27
C GLN A 77 -5.10 -17.46 -3.77
N ARG A 78 -4.91 -18.69 -3.31
CA ARG A 78 -4.71 -19.04 -1.90
C ARG A 78 -3.42 -19.84 -1.77
N SER A 79 -2.51 -19.32 -0.95
CA SER A 79 -1.26 -19.95 -0.57
C SER A 79 -1.49 -21.06 0.46
N ALA A 80 -0.60 -22.05 0.49
CA ALA A 80 -0.56 -23.04 1.57
C ALA A 80 -0.34 -22.41 2.96
N ASP A 81 0.26 -21.22 3.04
CA ASP A 81 0.50 -20.51 4.31
C ASP A 81 -0.70 -19.66 4.80
N GLY A 82 -1.82 -19.73 4.08
CA GLY A 82 -3.05 -18.98 4.33
C GLY A 82 -3.11 -17.58 3.69
N THR A 83 -2.03 -17.13 3.05
CA THR A 83 -2.03 -15.88 2.27
C THR A 83 -3.04 -15.95 1.14
N ILE A 84 -3.81 -14.88 0.93
CA ILE A 84 -4.78 -14.77 -0.15
C ILE A 84 -4.43 -13.59 -1.02
N LYS A 85 -4.35 -13.79 -2.34
CA LYS A 85 -4.13 -12.73 -3.32
C LYS A 85 -5.37 -12.56 -4.19
N TRP A 86 -5.82 -11.32 -4.34
CA TRP A 86 -6.91 -10.95 -5.25
C TRP A 86 -6.36 -10.11 -6.39
N LEU A 87 -6.78 -10.44 -7.62
CA LEU A 87 -6.59 -9.61 -8.81
C LEU A 87 -7.89 -8.84 -9.06
N LEU A 88 -7.82 -7.51 -9.01
CA LEU A 88 -8.98 -6.64 -9.05
C LEU A 88 -8.96 -5.78 -10.31
N GLU A 89 -10.03 -5.85 -11.08
CA GLU A 89 -10.24 -5.00 -12.26
C GLU A 89 -10.56 -3.58 -11.81
N VAL A 90 -9.68 -2.63 -12.14
CA VAL A 90 -9.84 -1.20 -11.82
C VAL A 90 -10.32 -0.39 -13.01
N ASP A 91 -10.13 -0.93 -14.22
CA ASP A 91 -10.79 -0.50 -15.45
C ASP A 91 -10.80 -1.65 -16.47
N ASN A 92 -11.40 -1.44 -17.64
CA ASN A 92 -11.53 -2.46 -18.69
C ASN A 92 -10.21 -3.06 -19.22
N HIS A 93 -9.05 -2.55 -18.78
CA HIS A 93 -7.73 -2.96 -19.28
C HIS A 93 -6.71 -3.24 -18.18
N ASN A 94 -6.89 -2.68 -16.99
CA ASN A 94 -5.92 -2.72 -15.92
C ASN A 94 -6.45 -3.47 -14.70
N CYS A 95 -5.54 -4.20 -14.05
CA CYS A 95 -5.79 -4.87 -12.79
C CYS A 95 -4.69 -4.55 -11.78
N VAL A 96 -5.07 -4.43 -10.52
CA VAL A 96 -4.15 -4.32 -9.39
C VAL A 96 -4.35 -5.49 -8.45
N GLU A 97 -3.33 -5.76 -7.62
CA GLU A 97 -3.38 -6.84 -6.65
C GLU A 97 -3.55 -6.32 -5.22
N ALA A 98 -4.28 -7.08 -4.41
CA ALA A 98 -4.37 -6.92 -2.97
C ALA A 98 -4.05 -8.27 -2.30
N VAL A 99 -3.33 -8.24 -1.18
CA VAL A 99 -2.85 -9.46 -0.51
C VAL A 99 -3.22 -9.45 0.96
N PHE A 100 -3.96 -10.46 1.42
CA PHE A 100 -4.20 -10.70 2.83
C PHE A 100 -3.19 -11.71 3.39
N ILE A 101 -2.53 -11.34 4.49
CA ILE A 101 -1.48 -12.09 5.14
C ILE A 101 -1.92 -12.41 6.58
N PRO A 102 -2.38 -13.65 6.87
CA PRO A 102 -2.78 -14.05 8.21
C PRO A 102 -1.58 -14.40 9.10
N GLU A 103 -1.57 -13.92 10.33
CA GLU A 103 -0.65 -14.30 11.41
C GLU A 103 -1.46 -14.83 12.60
N LYS A 104 -0.80 -15.46 13.57
CA LYS A 104 -1.46 -16.07 14.74
C LYS A 104 -2.42 -15.13 15.49
N SER A 105 -2.12 -13.83 15.56
CA SER A 105 -2.87 -12.84 16.34
C SER A 105 -3.25 -11.58 15.56
N ARG A 106 -3.00 -11.55 14.24
CA ARG A 106 -3.34 -10.42 13.38
C ARG A 106 -3.52 -10.84 11.93
N GLY A 107 -4.32 -10.12 11.17
CA GLY A 107 -4.34 -10.20 9.71
C GLY A 107 -3.91 -8.86 9.11
N THR A 108 -3.01 -8.90 8.12
CA THR A 108 -2.51 -7.70 7.43
C THR A 108 -2.99 -7.70 6.00
N LEU A 109 -3.63 -6.61 5.57
CA LEU A 109 -3.97 -6.40 4.17
C LEU A 109 -2.95 -5.46 3.51
N CYS A 110 -2.30 -5.96 2.48
CA CYS A 110 -1.43 -5.20 1.61
C CYS A 110 -2.26 -4.65 0.44
N ILE A 111 -2.27 -3.33 0.27
CA ILE A 111 -3.08 -2.64 -0.75
C ILE A 111 -2.20 -1.82 -1.70
N SER A 112 -2.64 -1.77 -2.96
CA SER A 112 -2.08 -1.01 -4.06
C SER A 112 -2.58 0.43 -4.08
N SER A 113 -1.76 1.36 -4.58
CA SER A 113 -2.04 2.79 -4.68
C SER A 113 -2.00 3.33 -6.11
N GLN A 114 -1.40 2.59 -7.05
CA GLN A 114 -1.32 2.95 -8.46
C GLN A 114 -1.45 1.70 -9.34
N VAL A 115 -1.72 1.91 -10.63
CA VAL A 115 -1.60 0.88 -11.66
C VAL A 115 -0.17 0.91 -12.21
N GLY A 116 0.64 -0.06 -11.78
CA GLY A 116 2.09 -0.04 -11.98
C GLY A 116 2.80 0.92 -11.00
N CYS A 117 4.06 1.26 -11.27
CA CYS A 117 4.82 2.22 -10.46
C CYS A 117 5.81 3.02 -11.31
N ALA A 118 5.88 4.34 -11.08
CA ALA A 118 6.75 5.22 -11.86
C ALA A 118 8.22 5.21 -11.40
N LEU A 119 8.53 4.64 -10.23
CA LEU A 119 9.83 4.81 -9.55
C LEU A 119 10.96 3.89 -10.00
N GLU A 120 10.67 2.88 -10.83
CA GLU A 120 11.69 2.02 -11.45
C GLU A 120 12.68 1.36 -10.46
N CYS A 121 12.26 1.02 -9.23
CA CYS A 121 13.13 0.27 -8.32
C CYS A 121 13.53 -1.06 -8.99
N SER A 122 14.83 -1.30 -9.14
CA SER A 122 15.36 -2.39 -9.99
C SER A 122 15.01 -3.79 -9.47
N PHE A 123 14.81 -3.92 -8.17
CA PHE A 123 14.43 -5.16 -7.46
C PHE A 123 12.91 -5.34 -7.32
N CYS A 124 12.08 -4.59 -8.05
CA CYS A 124 10.62 -4.64 -7.92
C CYS A 124 9.93 -5.03 -9.24
N SER A 125 9.17 -6.12 -9.23
CA SER A 125 8.37 -6.57 -10.39
C SER A 125 7.42 -5.47 -10.88
N THR A 126 6.72 -4.78 -9.98
CA THR A 126 5.84 -3.66 -10.35
C THR A 126 6.60 -2.52 -11.06
N GLY A 127 7.88 -2.29 -10.71
CA GLY A 127 8.71 -1.28 -11.36
C GLY A 127 9.00 -1.61 -12.82
N GLN A 128 9.16 -2.89 -13.16
CA GLN A 128 9.44 -3.35 -14.53
C GLN A 128 8.23 -3.22 -15.46
N GLN A 129 7.02 -3.19 -14.92
CA GLN A 129 5.78 -3.09 -15.71
C GLN A 129 5.46 -1.68 -16.19
N GLY A 130 6.23 -0.70 -15.73
CA GLY A 130 5.96 0.70 -15.99
C GLY A 130 4.79 1.24 -15.18
N PHE A 131 4.21 2.33 -15.68
CA PHE A 131 3.18 3.08 -14.98
C PHE A 131 2.05 3.44 -15.94
N ASN A 132 0.81 3.35 -15.45
CA ASN A 132 -0.37 3.80 -16.19
C ASN A 132 -1.01 5.03 -15.56
N ARG A 133 -1.54 4.90 -14.33
CA ARG A 133 -2.27 5.96 -13.62
C ARG A 133 -2.30 5.73 -12.12
N ASN A 134 -2.64 6.78 -11.39
CA ASN A 134 -3.03 6.69 -9.99
C ASN A 134 -4.38 5.98 -9.84
N LEU A 135 -4.54 5.26 -8.73
CA LEU A 135 -5.85 4.78 -8.30
C LEU A 135 -6.64 5.92 -7.63
N GLU A 136 -7.94 5.96 -7.85
CA GLU A 136 -8.88 6.85 -7.15
C GLU A 136 -9.19 6.34 -5.75
N ASN A 137 -9.76 7.18 -4.87
CA ASN A 137 -10.08 6.80 -3.48
C ASN A 137 -10.87 5.48 -3.42
N TRP A 138 -11.90 5.37 -4.28
CA TRP A 138 -12.80 4.22 -4.29
C TRP A 138 -12.06 2.94 -4.71
N GLU A 139 -11.09 3.01 -5.63
CA GLU A 139 -10.30 1.86 -6.08
C GLU A 139 -9.33 1.38 -5.00
N ILE A 140 -8.77 2.30 -4.22
CA ILE A 140 -7.86 1.95 -3.12
C ILE A 140 -8.66 1.29 -1.98
N VAL A 141 -9.72 1.94 -1.49
CA VAL A 141 -10.50 1.42 -0.36
C VAL A 141 -11.34 0.20 -0.73
N ALA A 142 -11.68 0.03 -2.01
CA ALA A 142 -12.35 -1.17 -2.49
C ALA A 142 -11.55 -2.46 -2.22
N GLN A 143 -10.21 -2.39 -2.18
CA GLN A 143 -9.37 -3.53 -1.85
C GLN A 143 -9.66 -4.04 -0.44
N MET A 144 -9.84 -3.12 0.52
CA MET A 144 -10.27 -3.45 1.88
C MET A 144 -11.70 -3.99 1.91
N TRP A 145 -12.60 -3.36 1.15
CA TRP A 145 -14.01 -3.76 1.09
C TRP A 145 -14.17 -5.20 0.56
N VAL A 146 -13.48 -5.51 -0.55
CA VAL A 146 -13.47 -6.85 -1.16
C VAL A 146 -12.86 -7.87 -0.22
N ALA A 147 -11.70 -7.57 0.38
CA ALA A 147 -11.03 -8.49 1.30
C ALA A 147 -11.91 -8.80 2.52
N ASN A 148 -12.54 -7.79 3.14
CA ASN A 148 -13.47 -8.01 4.25
C ASN A 148 -14.65 -8.92 3.85
N LYS A 149 -15.25 -8.67 2.68
CA LYS A 149 -16.36 -9.46 2.17
C LYS A 149 -15.95 -10.91 1.89
N ALA A 150 -14.80 -11.11 1.23
CA ALA A 150 -14.26 -12.43 0.91
C ALA A 150 -13.85 -13.24 2.15
N LEU A 151 -13.41 -12.56 3.22
CA LEU A 151 -13.06 -13.18 4.50
C LEU A 151 -14.27 -13.40 5.42
N GLY A 152 -15.47 -12.97 5.00
CA GLY A 152 -16.68 -13.11 5.80
C GLY A 152 -16.71 -12.27 7.08
N CYS A 153 -15.97 -11.14 7.10
CA CYS A 153 -15.94 -10.24 8.25
C CYS A 153 -17.35 -9.73 8.58
N LYS A 154 -17.77 -9.85 9.85
CA LYS A 154 -19.04 -9.30 10.32
C LYS A 154 -18.84 -8.20 11.36
N PRO A 155 -19.77 -7.24 11.44
CA PRO A 155 -19.77 -6.25 12.51
C PRO A 155 -19.81 -6.92 13.90
N LYS A 156 -19.08 -6.36 14.87
CA LYS A 156 -18.98 -6.81 16.27
C LYS A 156 -18.26 -8.15 16.51
N GLU A 157 -17.86 -8.88 15.47
CA GLU A 157 -16.97 -10.02 15.59
C GLU A 157 -15.51 -9.58 15.74
N GLU A 158 -14.63 -10.51 16.11
CA GLU A 158 -13.20 -10.23 16.15
C GLU A 158 -12.68 -9.85 14.77
N ARG A 159 -11.83 -8.83 14.72
CA ARG A 159 -11.36 -8.24 13.47
C ARG A 159 -10.31 -9.14 12.81
N ILE A 160 -10.67 -9.71 11.67
CA ILE A 160 -9.76 -10.52 10.83
C ILE A 160 -8.64 -9.64 10.25
N ILE A 161 -8.99 -8.56 9.53
CA ILE A 161 -8.00 -7.59 9.00
C ILE A 161 -7.76 -6.51 10.05
N SER A 162 -6.69 -6.67 10.83
CA SER A 162 -6.38 -5.74 11.92
C SER A 162 -5.26 -4.76 11.58
N ASN A 163 -4.57 -4.95 10.45
CA ASN A 163 -3.52 -4.08 9.93
C ASN A 163 -3.70 -3.84 8.42
N VAL A 164 -3.34 -2.65 7.95
CA VAL A 164 -3.29 -2.31 6.52
C VAL A 164 -1.94 -1.68 6.20
N VAL A 165 -1.32 -2.11 5.11
CA VAL A 165 -0.04 -1.58 4.62
C VAL A 165 -0.18 -1.16 3.16
N PHE A 166 0.25 0.06 2.84
CA PHE A 166 0.35 0.54 1.45
C PHE A 166 1.71 0.09 0.89
N MET A 167 1.84 -1.21 0.68
CA MET A 167 3.03 -1.89 0.14
C MET A 167 2.69 -2.77 -1.07
N GLY A 168 1.52 -2.54 -1.67
CA GLY A 168 1.11 -3.20 -2.91
C GLY A 168 1.79 -2.54 -4.12
N MET A 169 1.05 -2.42 -5.22
CA MET A 169 1.54 -1.76 -6.43
C MET A 169 1.51 -0.23 -6.28
N GLY A 170 2.61 0.43 -6.65
CA GLY A 170 2.70 1.89 -6.74
C GLY A 170 3.37 2.59 -5.54
N GLU A 171 3.79 3.85 -5.75
CA GLU A 171 4.29 4.76 -4.72
C GLU A 171 3.12 5.58 -4.12
N PRO A 172 2.70 5.31 -2.87
CA PRO A 172 1.54 5.98 -2.28
C PRO A 172 1.72 7.50 -2.17
N LEU A 173 2.96 7.99 -2.00
CA LEU A 173 3.22 9.43 -1.85
C LEU A 173 3.27 10.19 -3.18
N LEU A 174 3.22 9.50 -4.32
CA LEU A 174 2.90 10.11 -5.61
C LEU A 174 1.38 10.15 -5.87
N ASN A 175 0.59 9.58 -4.96
CA ASN A 175 -0.87 9.55 -5.02
C ASN A 175 -1.54 10.09 -3.73
N VAL A 176 -0.94 11.10 -3.08
CA VAL A 176 -1.45 11.66 -1.81
C VAL A 176 -2.91 12.11 -1.88
N LYS A 177 -3.37 12.58 -3.04
CA LYS A 177 -4.76 12.99 -3.28
C LYS A 177 -5.74 11.86 -2.94
N HIS A 178 -5.38 10.62 -3.23
CA HIS A 178 -6.25 9.47 -3.05
C HIS A 178 -5.85 8.56 -1.88
N THR A 179 -4.56 8.47 -1.57
CA THR A 179 -4.05 7.70 -0.44
C THR A 179 -4.47 8.29 0.91
N PHE A 180 -4.44 9.62 1.09
CA PHE A 180 -4.72 10.22 2.40
C PHE A 180 -6.20 10.11 2.81
N PRO A 181 -7.19 10.43 1.96
CA PRO A 181 -8.59 10.18 2.28
C PRO A 181 -8.86 8.71 2.58
N THR A 182 -8.26 7.79 1.80
CA THR A 182 -8.39 6.34 2.07
C THR A 182 -7.85 5.96 3.44
N ALA A 183 -6.68 6.47 3.82
CA ALA A 183 -6.13 6.22 5.16
C ALA A 183 -7.06 6.74 6.27
N ARG A 184 -7.75 7.87 6.06
CA ARG A 184 -8.76 8.36 7.01
C ARG A 184 -9.95 7.41 7.11
N ILE A 185 -10.47 6.90 5.98
CA ILE A 185 -11.56 5.90 5.99
C ILE A 185 -11.14 4.64 6.75
N LEU A 186 -9.91 4.16 6.55
CA LEU A 186 -9.38 3.00 7.27
C LEU A 186 -9.35 3.19 8.80
N MET A 187 -9.11 4.41 9.27
CA MET A 187 -9.05 4.72 10.70
C MET A 187 -10.40 5.14 11.30
N ASP A 188 -11.40 5.38 10.46
CA ASP A 188 -12.70 5.92 10.88
C ASP A 188 -13.54 4.89 11.65
N ASP A 189 -14.03 5.25 12.84
CA ASP A 189 -14.86 4.36 13.69
C ASP A 189 -16.22 3.96 13.07
N ASN A 190 -16.73 4.74 12.11
CA ASN A 190 -17.94 4.40 11.35
C ASN A 190 -17.61 3.57 10.10
N ALA A 191 -16.33 3.34 9.81
CA ALA A 191 -15.86 2.37 8.83
C ALA A 191 -15.07 1.27 9.54
N TYR A 192 -13.76 1.16 9.31
CA TYR A 192 -12.97 0.02 9.77
C TYR A 192 -12.35 0.20 11.16
N GLY A 193 -12.28 1.43 11.67
CA GLY A 193 -11.79 1.75 13.03
C GLY A 193 -10.40 1.18 13.31
N LEU A 194 -9.49 1.21 12.33
CA LEU A 194 -8.12 0.77 12.53
C LEU A 194 -7.35 1.80 13.35
N SER A 195 -6.50 1.32 14.26
CA SER A 195 -5.57 2.21 14.95
C SER A 195 -4.62 2.84 13.93
N LYS A 196 -4.32 4.13 14.11
CA LYS A 196 -3.25 4.83 13.39
C LYS A 196 -1.89 4.11 13.38
N ARG A 197 -1.60 3.30 14.40
CA ARG A 197 -0.38 2.47 14.49
C ARG A 197 -0.42 1.19 13.65
N ARG A 198 -1.58 0.89 13.04
CA ARG A 198 -1.84 -0.32 12.25
C ARG A 198 -2.17 0.00 10.80
N VAL A 199 -2.16 1.27 10.42
CA VAL A 199 -2.20 1.75 9.03
C VAL A 199 -0.81 2.28 8.71
N THR A 200 -0.06 1.57 7.86
CA THR A 200 1.31 1.92 7.50
C THR A 200 1.39 2.37 6.05
N ILE A 201 1.83 3.61 5.82
CA ILE A 201 2.19 4.08 4.49
C ILE A 201 3.68 3.80 4.28
N SER A 202 4.02 3.06 3.22
CA SER A 202 5.40 2.89 2.77
C SER A 202 5.71 3.87 1.64
N THR A 203 6.94 4.36 1.58
CA THR A 203 7.42 5.24 0.50
C THR A 203 8.86 4.93 0.15
N ALA A 204 9.26 5.17 -1.09
CA ALA A 204 10.65 5.19 -1.55
C ALA A 204 11.36 6.53 -1.29
N GLY A 205 10.69 7.51 -0.69
CA GLY A 205 11.33 8.76 -0.26
C GLY A 205 10.91 10.00 -1.04
N VAL A 206 9.61 10.18 -1.32
CA VAL A 206 9.09 11.44 -1.88
C VAL A 206 9.06 12.51 -0.79
N VAL A 207 10.20 13.19 -0.56
CA VAL A 207 10.42 14.05 0.62
C VAL A 207 9.32 15.09 0.88
N PRO A 208 8.88 15.91 -0.10
CA PRO A 208 7.81 16.89 0.15
C PRO A 208 6.48 16.25 0.60
N ALA A 209 6.22 15.02 0.17
CA ALA A 209 5.02 14.30 0.57
C ALA A 209 5.16 13.66 1.96
N ILE A 210 6.37 13.32 2.42
CA ILE A 210 6.62 12.90 3.82
C ILE A 210 6.27 14.05 4.76
N ASP A 211 6.73 15.27 4.46
CA ASP A 211 6.37 16.47 5.22
C ASP A 211 4.85 16.71 5.20
N LYS A 212 4.19 16.49 4.05
CA LYS A 212 2.72 16.58 3.97
C LYS A 212 1.98 15.54 4.82
N ILE A 213 2.50 14.30 4.96
CA ILE A 213 1.92 13.33 5.91
C ILE A 213 1.98 13.92 7.31
N LYS A 214 3.15 14.42 7.73
CA LYS A 214 3.36 14.97 9.07
C LYS A 214 2.33 16.05 9.44
N GLU A 215 2.01 16.92 8.48
CA GLU A 215 1.06 18.03 8.63
C GLU A 215 -0.42 17.58 8.69
N SER A 216 -0.79 16.55 7.92
CA SER A 216 -2.21 16.32 7.58
C SER A 216 -2.75 14.91 7.89
N LEU A 217 -1.89 13.98 8.31
CA LEU A 217 -2.26 12.59 8.54
C LEU A 217 -1.40 11.91 9.63
N ASP A 218 -2.06 11.30 10.61
CA ASP A 218 -1.38 10.56 11.68
C ASP A 218 -1.48 9.05 11.44
N VAL A 219 -0.43 8.46 10.88
CA VAL A 219 -0.30 7.05 10.51
C VAL A 219 1.10 6.52 10.86
N SER A 220 1.35 5.22 10.70
CA SER A 220 2.72 4.69 10.71
C SER A 220 3.41 4.91 9.36
N LEU A 221 4.72 5.21 9.38
CA LEU A 221 5.54 5.38 8.18
C LEU A 221 6.57 4.25 8.08
N ALA A 222 6.70 3.71 6.88
CA ALA A 222 7.82 2.87 6.48
C ALA A 222 8.61 3.53 5.34
N ILE A 223 9.93 3.52 5.41
CA ILE A 223 10.82 3.99 4.34
C ILE A 223 11.47 2.79 3.65
N SER A 224 11.27 2.69 2.34
CA SER A 224 11.95 1.78 1.44
C SER A 224 13.36 2.31 1.16
N LEU A 225 14.28 2.05 2.10
CA LEU A 225 15.64 2.62 2.08
C LEU A 225 16.57 1.83 1.17
N HIS A 226 16.69 0.53 1.43
CA HIS A 226 17.35 -0.51 0.60
C HIS A 226 18.85 -0.34 0.27
N ALA A 227 19.48 0.76 0.65
CA ALA A 227 20.92 0.96 0.51
C ALA A 227 21.43 1.96 1.56
N PRO A 228 22.67 1.79 2.05
CA PRO A 228 23.23 2.62 3.10
C PRO A 228 24.01 3.85 2.58
N ASN A 229 24.15 4.02 1.27
CA ASN A 229 24.87 5.12 0.64
C ASN A 229 24.21 5.53 -0.69
N ASN A 230 24.46 6.77 -1.15
CA ASN A 230 23.82 7.31 -2.35
C ASN A 230 24.17 6.55 -3.63
N THR A 231 25.43 6.11 -3.79
CA THR A 231 25.86 5.39 -5.00
C THR A 231 25.01 4.15 -5.24
N LEU A 232 24.88 3.30 -4.21
CA LEU A 232 24.08 2.08 -4.32
C LEU A 232 22.58 2.40 -4.37
N ARG A 233 22.13 3.44 -3.65
CA ARG A 233 20.72 3.83 -3.65
C ARG A 233 20.26 4.41 -4.98
N ASP A 234 21.12 5.11 -5.71
CA ASP A 234 20.86 5.64 -7.05
C ASP A 234 20.62 4.54 -8.09
N GLU A 235 21.23 3.37 -7.89
CA GLU A 235 21.01 2.18 -8.72
C GLU A 235 19.73 1.45 -8.32
N LEU A 236 19.55 1.18 -7.03
CA LEU A 236 18.46 0.34 -6.54
C LEU A 236 17.11 1.09 -6.48
N VAL A 237 17.13 2.37 -6.11
CA VAL A 237 15.94 3.20 -5.86
C VAL A 237 16.12 4.57 -6.54
N PRO A 238 15.89 4.68 -7.87
CA PRO A 238 16.29 5.85 -8.68
C PRO A 238 15.78 7.21 -8.22
N ILE A 239 14.70 7.28 -7.44
CA ILE A 239 14.22 8.53 -6.82
C ILE A 239 15.27 9.19 -5.92
N ASN A 240 16.28 8.43 -5.47
CA ASN A 240 17.42 8.95 -4.71
C ASN A 240 18.19 10.06 -5.44
N LYS A 241 18.28 9.99 -6.78
CA LYS A 241 18.92 11.03 -7.60
C LYS A 241 18.22 12.39 -7.46
N LYS A 242 16.92 12.37 -7.14
CA LYS A 242 16.12 13.57 -6.89
C LYS A 242 16.08 13.96 -5.41
N TYR A 243 16.01 12.97 -4.52
CA TYR A 243 15.98 13.13 -3.07
C TYR A 243 17.06 12.23 -2.44
N PRO A 244 18.33 12.69 -2.43
CA PRO A 244 19.44 11.89 -1.92
C PRO A 244 19.35 11.76 -0.40
N LEU A 245 20.16 10.89 0.19
CA LEU A 245 20.11 10.56 1.62
C LEU A 245 20.22 11.78 2.54
N GLU A 246 21.03 12.77 2.16
CA GLU A 246 21.20 14.03 2.90
C GLU A 246 19.93 14.88 2.94
N VAL A 247 19.00 14.64 2.02
CA VAL A 247 17.67 15.31 1.97
C VAL A 247 16.61 14.41 2.60
N LEU A 248 16.68 13.09 2.37
CA LEU A 248 15.73 12.11 2.89
C LEU A 248 15.81 11.97 4.40
N MET A 249 17.00 11.76 4.96
CA MET A 249 17.16 11.48 6.39
C MET A 249 16.62 12.62 7.26
N PRO A 250 16.92 13.91 6.99
CA PRO A 250 16.29 15.02 7.74
C PRO A 250 14.77 15.04 7.67
N ALA A 251 14.16 14.62 6.55
CA ALA A 251 12.70 14.52 6.44
C ALA A 251 12.13 13.42 7.34
N LEU A 252 12.84 12.30 7.50
CA LEU A 252 12.47 11.24 8.43
C LEU A 252 12.59 11.70 9.90
N HIS A 253 13.62 12.49 10.24
CA HIS A 253 13.74 13.10 11.56
C HIS A 253 12.56 14.05 11.87
N ARG A 254 12.23 14.97 10.94
CA ARG A 254 11.05 15.85 11.07
C ARG A 254 9.76 15.04 11.23
N TYR A 255 9.64 13.91 10.54
CA TYR A 255 8.47 13.06 10.63
C TYR A 255 8.25 12.51 12.05
N VAL A 256 9.30 12.09 12.74
CA VAL A 256 9.21 11.50 14.10
C VAL A 256 9.22 12.52 15.25
N GLU A 257 9.70 13.74 15.01
CA GLU A 257 9.76 14.83 15.99
C GLU A 257 8.38 15.17 16.61
N GLY A 258 8.29 15.59 17.87
CA GLY A 258 7.02 16.12 18.42
C GLY A 258 5.90 15.09 18.73
N GLY A 259 6.21 13.79 18.73
CA GLY A 259 5.53 12.76 19.52
C GLY A 259 3.98 12.69 19.53
N HIS A 260 3.38 11.98 18.57
CA HIS A 260 2.12 11.21 18.74
C HIS A 260 2.08 10.11 17.69
N SER A 261 1.91 8.82 18.07
CA SER A 261 2.08 7.58 17.23
C SER A 261 3.45 7.37 16.58
N LYS A 262 4.09 8.48 16.20
CA LYS A 262 5.32 8.75 15.44
C LYS A 262 6.61 8.40 16.18
N LYS A 263 6.59 7.38 17.04
CA LYS A 263 7.76 7.07 17.90
C LYS A 263 8.95 6.51 17.13
N HIS A 264 8.72 5.98 15.93
CA HIS A 264 9.78 5.50 15.07
C HIS A 264 9.31 5.39 13.62
N VAL A 265 10.26 5.44 12.68
CA VAL A 265 10.07 5.00 11.30
C VAL A 265 10.44 3.51 11.20
N THR A 266 9.73 2.77 10.35
CA THR A 266 10.17 1.42 9.95
C THR A 266 11.04 1.52 8.72
N VAL A 267 12.30 1.11 8.80
CA VAL A 267 13.23 1.07 7.67
C VAL A 267 13.12 -0.29 7.02
N GLU A 268 12.59 -0.34 5.80
CA GLU A 268 12.54 -1.55 5.00
C GLU A 268 13.83 -1.66 4.18
N TYR A 269 14.52 -2.80 4.29
CA TYR A 269 15.81 -3.05 3.65
C TYR A 269 15.77 -4.42 2.98
N VAL A 270 15.84 -4.47 1.65
CA VAL A 270 15.79 -5.74 0.91
C VAL A 270 17.18 -6.34 0.91
N MET A 271 17.30 -7.64 1.09
CA MET A 271 18.58 -8.34 1.17
C MET A 271 18.88 -8.99 -0.18
N LEU A 272 19.74 -8.31 -0.95
CA LEU A 272 20.18 -8.69 -2.29
C LEU A 272 21.60 -9.26 -2.19
N ASP A 273 21.75 -10.51 -2.64
CA ASP A 273 22.98 -11.29 -2.49
C ASP A 273 24.17 -10.56 -3.11
N HIS A 274 25.21 -10.34 -2.30
CA HIS A 274 26.45 -9.67 -2.66
C HIS A 274 26.34 -8.22 -3.16
N VAL A 275 25.15 -7.63 -3.20
CA VAL A 275 24.87 -6.26 -3.66
C VAL A 275 24.79 -5.30 -2.49
N ASN A 276 23.95 -5.58 -1.50
CA ASN A 276 23.69 -4.67 -0.38
C ASN A 276 23.70 -5.36 1.00
N ASP A 277 24.20 -6.59 1.08
CA ASP A 277 24.05 -7.50 2.23
C ASP A 277 25.35 -7.82 2.98
N ARG A 278 26.47 -7.21 2.56
CA ARG A 278 27.79 -7.34 3.19
C ARG A 278 27.85 -6.60 4.53
N LEU A 279 28.77 -7.01 5.39
CA LEU A 279 28.95 -6.41 6.73
C LEU A 279 29.34 -4.92 6.66
N GLU A 280 30.10 -4.52 5.64
CA GLU A 280 30.41 -3.11 5.38
C GLU A 280 29.15 -2.27 5.15
N HIS A 281 28.14 -2.82 4.46
CA HIS A 281 26.86 -2.15 4.25
C HIS A 281 26.06 -2.03 5.55
N ALA A 282 26.15 -3.02 6.45
CA ALA A 282 25.53 -2.93 7.77
C ALA A 282 26.15 -1.80 8.60
N GLN A 283 27.49 -1.67 8.58
CA GLN A 283 28.21 -0.60 9.27
C GLN A 283 27.84 0.78 8.72
N GLN A 284 27.82 0.94 7.39
CA GLN A 284 27.35 2.17 6.74
C GLN A 284 25.88 2.48 7.07
N LEU A 285 25.03 1.45 7.16
CA LEU A 285 23.63 1.63 7.53
C LEU A 285 23.50 2.14 8.98
N ILE A 286 24.29 1.61 9.91
CA ILE A 286 24.31 2.06 11.31
C ILE A 286 24.70 3.53 11.39
N GLU A 287 25.76 3.93 10.68
CA GLU A 287 26.21 5.31 10.62
C GLU A 287 25.15 6.24 10.01
N LEU A 288 24.55 5.83 8.89
CA LEU A 288 23.49 6.59 8.21
C LEU A 288 22.27 6.79 9.11
N LEU A 289 21.83 5.75 9.81
CA LEU A 289 20.66 5.81 10.68
C LEU A 289 20.91 6.71 11.90
N GLY A 290 22.14 6.75 12.42
CA GLY A 290 22.53 7.66 13.49
C GLY A 290 21.58 7.62 14.69
N ASP A 291 21.02 8.79 15.04
CA ASP A 291 20.07 8.96 16.13
C ASP A 291 18.60 8.86 15.69
N LEU A 292 18.30 8.51 14.43
CA LEU A 292 16.94 8.37 13.92
C LEU A 292 16.17 7.32 14.74
N PRO A 293 15.07 7.69 15.42
CA PRO A 293 14.17 6.74 16.04
C PRO A 293 13.60 5.80 14.97
N CYS A 294 14.13 4.59 14.88
CA CYS A 294 13.75 3.64 13.87
C CYS A 294 13.82 2.19 14.36
N LYS A 295 13.25 1.32 13.54
CA LYS A 295 13.53 -0.12 13.55
C LYS A 295 13.78 -0.55 12.11
N VAL A 296 14.61 -1.55 11.92
CA VAL A 296 14.94 -2.10 10.60
C VAL A 296 14.20 -3.42 10.39
N ASN A 297 13.55 -3.55 9.25
CA ASN A 297 12.99 -4.78 8.74
C ASN A 297 13.83 -5.24 7.54
N LEU A 298 14.61 -6.30 7.74
CA LEU A 298 15.29 -6.98 6.65
C LEU A 298 14.28 -7.84 5.89
N ILE A 299 14.20 -7.66 4.57
CA ILE A 299 13.32 -8.40 3.69
C ILE A 299 14.19 -9.32 2.84
N PRO A 300 14.20 -10.63 3.07
CA PRO A 300 14.79 -11.57 2.12
C PRO A 300 14.16 -11.36 0.74
N PHE A 301 14.99 -11.14 -0.27
CA PHE A 301 14.50 -10.87 -1.63
C PHE A 301 13.69 -12.07 -2.15
N ASN A 302 12.54 -11.77 -2.78
CA ASN A 302 11.72 -12.76 -3.44
C ASN A 302 11.94 -12.60 -4.95
N PRO A 303 12.58 -13.58 -5.61
CA PRO A 303 12.89 -13.46 -7.02
C PRO A 303 11.62 -13.43 -7.87
N PHE A 304 11.73 -12.84 -9.05
CA PHE A 304 10.70 -12.79 -10.08
C PHE A 304 11.36 -12.91 -11.46
N PRO A 305 10.61 -13.22 -12.53
CA PRO A 305 11.19 -13.43 -13.86
C PRO A 305 12.03 -12.22 -14.34
N ASN A 306 13.21 -12.48 -14.92
CA ASN A 306 14.10 -11.47 -15.52
C ASN A 306 14.68 -10.45 -14.53
N THR A 307 14.84 -10.81 -13.25
CA THR A 307 15.63 -10.02 -12.30
C THR A 307 17.11 -10.44 -12.32
N ASP A 308 18.01 -9.47 -12.21
CA ASP A 308 19.45 -9.70 -12.08
C ASP A 308 19.88 -9.98 -10.63
N TYR A 309 18.95 -9.89 -9.68
CA TYR A 309 19.24 -10.02 -8.26
C TYR A 309 18.98 -11.43 -7.74
N GLN A 310 19.72 -11.81 -6.70
CA GLN A 310 19.52 -13.06 -5.98
C GLN A 310 19.20 -12.79 -4.51
N ARG A 311 18.54 -13.77 -3.89
CA ARG A 311 18.23 -13.74 -2.46
C ARG A 311 19.50 -13.99 -1.65
N SER A 312 19.84 -13.06 -0.77
CA SER A 312 20.94 -13.26 0.18
C SER A 312 20.77 -14.56 0.98
N SER A 313 21.89 -15.26 1.21
CA SER A 313 21.90 -16.43 2.08
C SER A 313 21.40 -16.11 3.50
N ASN A 314 20.79 -17.09 4.18
CA ASN A 314 20.34 -16.90 5.56
C ASN A 314 21.49 -16.48 6.49
N ASN A 315 22.70 -17.01 6.26
CA ASN A 315 23.89 -16.63 7.04
C ASN A 315 24.25 -15.14 6.85
N ALA A 316 24.17 -14.61 5.62
CA ALA A 316 24.38 -13.19 5.37
C ALA A 316 23.32 -12.33 6.06
N VAL A 317 22.04 -12.71 5.94
CA VAL A 317 20.91 -12.00 6.59
C VAL A 317 21.07 -11.99 8.12
N HIS A 318 21.44 -13.11 8.73
CA HIS A 318 21.65 -13.19 10.18
C HIS A 318 22.85 -12.36 10.63
N ARG A 319 23.99 -12.45 9.93
CA ARG A 319 25.16 -11.60 10.23
C ARG A 319 24.85 -10.11 10.13
N PHE A 320 24.10 -9.70 9.11
CA PHE A 320 23.67 -8.31 8.94
C PHE A 320 22.76 -7.86 10.07
N LYS A 321 21.77 -8.69 10.43
CA LYS A 321 20.88 -8.45 11.57
C LYS A 321 21.66 -8.32 12.88
N ASP A 322 22.58 -9.25 13.14
CA ASP A 322 23.33 -9.30 14.40
C ASP A 322 24.20 -8.04 14.54
N ALA A 323 24.86 -7.59 13.47
CA ALA A 323 25.60 -6.32 13.45
C ALA A 323 24.72 -5.11 13.80
N LEU A 324 23.50 -5.03 13.25
CA LEU A 324 22.54 -3.96 13.59
C LEU A 324 22.12 -4.03 15.06
N MET A 325 21.82 -5.23 15.56
CA MET A 325 21.37 -5.45 16.94
C MET A 325 22.47 -5.14 17.96
N GLU A 326 23.72 -5.52 17.69
CA GLU A 326 24.90 -5.21 18.51
C GLU A 326 25.14 -3.70 18.61
N ALA A 327 24.83 -2.95 17.55
CA ALA A 327 24.86 -1.49 17.54
C ALA A 327 23.63 -0.82 18.17
N GLY A 328 22.67 -1.59 18.71
CA GLY A 328 21.47 -1.08 19.35
C GLY A 328 20.31 -0.73 18.40
N VAL A 329 20.43 -1.05 17.10
CA VAL A 329 19.38 -0.85 16.11
C VAL A 329 18.42 -2.04 16.13
N ASN A 330 17.18 -1.81 16.56
CA ASN A 330 16.14 -2.86 16.59
C ASN A 330 15.92 -3.42 15.19
N CYS A 331 16.27 -4.69 14.98
CA CYS A 331 16.25 -5.33 13.67
C CYS A 331 15.43 -6.64 13.68
N THR A 332 14.54 -6.79 12.70
CA THR A 332 13.79 -8.04 12.47
C THR A 332 13.93 -8.50 11.03
N VAL A 333 13.80 -9.82 10.82
CA VAL A 333 13.76 -10.41 9.48
C VAL A 333 12.30 -10.72 9.15
N ARG A 334 11.81 -10.17 8.05
CA ARG A 334 10.46 -10.41 7.56
C ARG A 334 10.35 -11.85 7.07
N ARG A 335 9.30 -12.56 7.50
CA ARG A 335 8.98 -13.89 6.97
C ARG A 335 8.43 -13.73 5.55
N THR A 336 8.95 -14.51 4.60
CA THR A 336 8.36 -14.66 3.28
C THR A 336 6.96 -15.25 3.41
N ARG A 337 5.97 -14.69 2.70
CA ARG A 337 4.56 -15.09 2.75
C ARG A 337 3.96 -15.08 1.35
N GLY A 338 3.20 -16.11 1.00
CA GLY A 338 2.51 -16.24 -0.29
C GLY A 338 3.42 -16.31 -1.52
N ASP A 339 4.64 -16.84 -1.38
CA ASP A 339 5.61 -16.96 -2.48
C ASP A 339 5.16 -17.96 -3.55
N ASP A 340 4.48 -19.04 -3.14
CA ASP A 340 3.88 -20.06 -4.02
C ASP A 340 2.79 -19.53 -4.97
N ILE A 341 2.31 -18.31 -4.73
CA ILE A 341 1.29 -17.63 -5.53
C ILE A 341 1.75 -16.24 -6.00
N ASP A 342 3.05 -15.97 -6.03
CA ASP A 342 3.63 -14.67 -6.42
C ASP A 342 2.98 -13.48 -5.67
N ALA A 343 2.76 -13.63 -4.36
CA ALA A 343 2.13 -12.62 -3.50
C ALA A 343 3.11 -12.01 -2.48
N ALA A 344 4.38 -12.45 -2.49
CA ALA A 344 5.38 -11.87 -1.60
C ALA A 344 5.74 -10.44 -2.02
N CYS A 345 6.35 -9.69 -1.11
CA CYS A 345 6.74 -8.30 -1.39
C CYS A 345 7.67 -8.21 -2.60
N GLY A 346 7.32 -7.34 -3.55
CA GLY A 346 8.07 -7.12 -4.78
C GLY A 346 7.65 -8.00 -5.96
N GLN A 347 6.80 -9.02 -5.77
CA GLN A 347 6.35 -9.92 -6.85
C GLN A 347 5.06 -9.46 -7.54
N LEU A 348 4.34 -8.49 -6.96
CA LEU A 348 3.04 -8.06 -7.48
C LEU A 348 3.17 -7.47 -8.88
N ALA A 349 2.43 -8.09 -9.79
CA ALA A 349 2.48 -7.87 -11.23
C ALA A 349 1.14 -7.39 -11.78
N GLY A 350 0.01 -7.74 -11.15
CA GLY A 350 -1.30 -7.36 -11.68
C GLY A 350 -1.46 -7.54 -13.20
N LYS A 351 -2.13 -6.58 -13.85
CA LYS A 351 -2.18 -6.48 -15.32
C LYS A 351 -2.13 -5.01 -15.71
N VAL A 352 -1.02 -4.55 -16.28
CA VAL A 352 -0.77 -3.12 -16.53
C VAL A 352 -0.64 -2.86 -18.03
N LYS A 353 -1.48 -1.98 -18.58
CA LYS A 353 -1.25 -1.40 -19.91
C LYS A 353 -0.25 -0.25 -19.78
N ASP A 354 1.02 -0.52 -19.98
CA ASP A 354 2.07 0.49 -19.82
C ASP A 354 1.85 1.71 -20.75
N ARG A 355 1.89 2.92 -20.17
CA ARG A 355 1.85 4.19 -20.93
C ARG A 355 3.22 4.85 -21.04
N THR A 356 4.23 4.31 -20.37
CA THR A 356 5.61 4.82 -20.38
C THR A 356 6.42 4.33 -21.59
N LYS A 357 5.82 3.52 -22.49
CA LYS A 357 6.42 2.92 -23.69
C LYS A 357 7.62 1.99 -23.39
N ARG A 358 7.76 1.50 -22.15
CA ARG A 358 8.91 0.71 -21.70
C ARG A 358 8.86 -0.73 -22.17
N THR A 359 7.67 -1.31 -22.27
CA THR A 359 7.50 -2.71 -22.74
C THR A 359 7.96 -2.94 -24.18
N LEU A 360 8.09 -1.88 -24.99
CA LEU A 360 8.57 -1.97 -26.38
C LEU A 360 10.11 -2.10 -26.49
N GLN A 361 10.87 -1.78 -25.44
CA GLN A 361 12.34 -1.93 -25.46
C GLN A 361 12.78 -3.37 -25.18
N THR A 362 12.02 -4.13 -24.37
CA THR A 362 12.41 -5.50 -23.98
C THR A 362 12.11 -6.54 -25.07
N VAL A 363 11.16 -6.28 -25.97
CA VAL A 363 10.73 -7.25 -27.00
C VAL A 363 11.60 -7.22 -28.27
N ASN A 364 12.53 -6.27 -28.38
CA ASN A 364 13.25 -5.99 -29.64
C ASN A 364 14.74 -6.36 -29.65
N LEU A 365 15.19 -7.25 -28.76
CA LEU A 365 16.56 -7.79 -28.78
C LEU A 365 16.66 -9.24 -29.26
N ASP A 366 15.56 -10.00 -29.31
CA ASP A 366 15.56 -11.40 -29.78
C ASP A 366 15.35 -11.57 -31.30
N LYS A 367 15.40 -10.48 -32.08
CA LYS A 367 15.19 -10.52 -33.54
C LYS A 367 16.34 -9.99 -34.40
N LEU A 368 17.55 -9.87 -33.84
CA LEU A 368 18.74 -9.39 -34.59
C LEU A 368 19.88 -10.41 -34.70
N HIS A 369 19.63 -11.69 -34.39
CA HIS A 369 20.53 -12.78 -34.76
C HIS A 369 19.76 -13.81 -35.61
N GLY A 370 19.63 -13.48 -36.89
CA GLY A 370 19.24 -14.36 -37.98
C GLY A 370 20.03 -13.98 -39.22
#